data_AF-A0AAD8M4W8-F1
#
_entry.id   AF-A0AAD8M4W8-F1
#
_cell.length_a   1.000
_cell.length_b   1.000
_cell.length_c   1.000
_cell.angle_alpha   90.00
_cell.angle_beta   90.00
_cell.angle_gamma   90.00
#
_symmetry.space_group_name_H-M   'P 1'
#
loop_
_entity.id
_entity.type
_entity.pdbx_description
1 polymer ?
#
loop_
_entity_poly.entity_id
_entity_poly.type
_entity_poly.pdbx_seq_one_letter_code
_entity_poly.pdbx_strand_id
1 'polypeptide(L)'
;MAFATFVTSTFTFTQPMRQIRNHSKGSSFPVLFFTFTNEDCDLYHVQWVYDQNGPLYSNNSCPVLTHMQNCQGNGRPDKEYENWRWKPERCNLPRFDPKKLMNVISDII
;
A
#
# COMPACT_ATOMS: atom_id res chain seq x y z
N MET A 1 33.35 -7.71 41.23
CA MET A 1 32.06 -7.00 41.15
C MET A 1 32.11 -6.07 39.95
N ALA A 2 31.31 -6.35 38.92
CA ALA A 2 30.81 -5.38 37.94
C ALA A 2 29.82 -6.14 37.05
N PHE A 3 28.55 -6.17 37.47
CA PHE A 3 27.47 -6.67 36.62
C PHE A 3 27.13 -5.54 35.64
N ALA A 4 27.35 -5.76 34.34
CA ALA A 4 26.88 -4.86 33.31
C ALA A 4 25.36 -5.00 33.19
N THR A 5 24.62 -4.00 33.67
CA THR A 5 23.16 -3.95 33.53
C THR A 5 22.81 -3.50 32.11
N PHE A 6 22.23 -4.40 31.32
CA PHE A 6 21.64 -4.09 30.02
C PHE A 6 20.36 -3.27 30.24
N VAL A 7 20.37 -2.00 29.84
CA VAL A 7 19.14 -1.22 29.74
C VAL A 7 18.46 -1.64 28.43
N THR A 8 17.54 -2.59 28.50
CA THR A 8 16.67 -2.92 27.36
C THR A 8 15.64 -1.81 27.21
N SER A 9 16.02 -0.72 26.53
CA SER A 9 15.06 0.30 26.11
C SER A 9 14.24 -0.25 24.96
N THR A 10 13.06 -0.82 25.25
CA THR A 10 12.05 -1.11 24.24
C THR A 10 11.49 0.22 23.76
N PHE A 11 12.08 0.78 22.71
CA PHE A 11 11.48 1.90 21.98
C PHE A 11 10.24 1.39 21.25
N THR A 12 9.07 1.50 21.88
CA THR A 12 7.79 1.30 21.19
C THR A 12 7.57 2.47 20.25
N PHE A 13 7.85 2.27 18.96
CA PHE A 13 7.51 3.22 17.90
C PHE A 13 6.01 3.14 17.61
N THR A 14 5.17 3.65 18.51
CA THR A 14 3.77 3.92 18.20
C THR A 14 3.68 5.34 17.65
N GLN A 15 4.07 5.54 16.40
CA GLN A 15 3.63 6.72 15.66
C GLN A 15 2.26 6.40 15.04
N PRO A 16 1.18 7.08 15.46
CA PRO A 16 -0.08 6.97 14.76
C PRO A 16 0.10 7.58 13.36
N MET A 17 -0.35 6.88 12.33
CA MET A 17 -0.48 7.42 10.97
C MET A 17 -1.33 8.70 11.07
N ARG A 18 -0.78 9.85 10.67
CA ARG A 18 -1.53 11.12 10.64
C ARG A 18 -2.76 10.93 9.76
N GLN A 19 -3.95 11.07 10.34
CA GLN A 19 -5.17 11.12 9.56
C GLN A 19 -5.14 12.36 8.65
N ILE A 20 -5.29 12.14 7.35
CA ILE A 20 -5.54 13.22 6.38
C ILE A 20 -6.97 13.70 6.64
N ARG A 21 -7.14 14.99 6.94
CA ARG A 21 -8.45 15.59 7.24
C ARG A 21 -9.23 15.74 5.93
N ASN A 22 -10.31 14.96 5.77
CA ASN A 22 -11.21 15.10 4.63
C ASN A 22 -11.95 16.45 4.69
N HIS A 23 -11.81 17.26 3.65
CA HIS A 23 -12.54 18.51 3.50
C HIS A 23 -13.67 18.30 2.48
N SER A 24 -14.73 17.58 2.89
CA SER A 24 -15.95 17.43 2.10
C SER A 24 -16.81 18.68 2.25
N LYS A 25 -16.67 19.66 1.35
CA LYS A 25 -17.70 20.68 1.16
C LYS A 25 -18.73 20.14 0.17
N GLY A 26 -19.87 19.70 0.72
CA GLY A 26 -21.02 19.30 -0.08
C GLY A 26 -21.63 20.49 -0.81
N SER A 27 -21.87 20.32 -2.11
CA SER A 27 -22.74 21.20 -2.89
C SER A 27 -23.98 20.40 -3.28
N SER A 28 -25.11 20.76 -2.68
CA SER A 28 -26.44 20.21 -2.99
C SER A 28 -26.95 20.82 -4.29
N PHE A 29 -27.13 20.01 -5.34
CA PHE A 29 -27.99 20.33 -6.48
C PHE A 29 -28.94 19.15 -6.75
N PRO A 30 -30.27 19.38 -6.89
CA PRO A 30 -31.22 18.31 -7.06
C PRO A 30 -31.43 18.01 -8.55
N VAL A 31 -30.97 16.86 -9.01
CA VAL A 31 -31.46 16.24 -10.26
C VAL A 31 -31.68 14.75 -10.03
N LEU A 32 -32.91 14.30 -10.30
CA LEU A 32 -33.39 12.92 -10.27
C LEU A 32 -32.74 12.07 -11.38
N PHE A 33 -31.41 11.97 -11.40
CA PHE A 33 -30.63 11.08 -12.24
C PHE A 33 -29.56 10.46 -11.34
N PHE A 34 -29.62 9.15 -11.15
CA PHE A 34 -28.71 8.31 -10.36
C PHE A 34 -27.42 9.01 -9.93
N THR A 35 -27.39 9.53 -8.71
CA THR A 35 -26.12 9.78 -8.04
C THR A 35 -25.60 8.42 -7.59
N PHE A 36 -24.88 7.73 -8.47
CA PHE A 36 -23.75 6.95 -7.98
C PHE A 36 -22.76 8.02 -7.52
N THR A 37 -22.97 8.53 -6.31
CA THR A 37 -21.87 9.13 -5.57
C THR A 37 -20.76 8.10 -5.69
N ASN A 38 -19.58 8.46 -6.19
CA ASN A 38 -18.40 7.60 -6.20
C ASN A 38 -17.89 7.35 -4.75
N GLU A 39 -18.83 7.03 -3.85
CA GLU A 39 -18.72 6.58 -2.47
C GLU A 39 -18.52 5.06 -2.40
N ASP A 40 -18.77 4.34 -3.50
CA ASP A 40 -18.84 2.87 -3.53
C ASP A 40 -17.46 2.19 -3.47
N CYS A 41 -16.37 2.91 -3.71
CA CYS A 41 -15.01 2.38 -3.63
C CYS A 41 -14.00 3.49 -3.33
N ASP A 42 -14.00 4.01 -2.11
CA ASP A 42 -12.93 4.90 -1.65
C ASP A 42 -11.61 4.13 -1.54
N LEU A 43 -10.68 4.40 -2.46
CA LEU A 43 -9.37 3.75 -2.53
C LEU A 43 -8.42 4.16 -1.39
N TYR A 44 -8.75 5.19 -0.62
CA TYR A 44 -7.94 5.68 0.48
C TYR A 44 -8.46 5.19 1.85
N HIS A 45 -9.71 4.72 1.92
CA HIS A 45 -10.26 4.07 3.10
C HIS A 45 -9.99 2.57 3.06
N VAL A 46 -8.84 2.18 3.61
CA VAL A 46 -8.26 0.84 3.44
C VAL A 46 -7.84 0.19 4.74
N GLN A 47 -7.68 -1.12 4.67
CA GLN A 47 -6.94 -1.92 5.64
C GLN A 47 -5.76 -2.61 4.97
N TRP A 48 -4.70 -2.84 5.74
CA TRP A 48 -3.59 -3.68 5.32
C TRP A 48 -3.93 -5.14 5.54
N VAL A 49 -3.79 -5.95 4.50
CA VAL A 49 -4.02 -7.39 4.58
C VAL A 49 -2.79 -8.15 4.07
N TYR A 50 -2.48 -9.26 4.72
CA TYR A 50 -1.40 -10.14 4.28
C TYR A 50 -1.82 -10.93 3.03
N ASP A 51 -0.97 -10.93 2.01
CA ASP A 51 -1.17 -11.63 0.74
C ASP A 51 -0.24 -12.86 0.67
N GLN A 52 -0.83 -14.04 0.70
CA GLN A 52 -0.11 -15.31 0.58
C GLN A 52 0.58 -15.49 -0.78
N ASN A 53 0.15 -14.75 -1.81
CA ASN A 53 0.80 -14.78 -3.13
C ASN A 53 2.09 -13.95 -3.16
N GLY A 54 2.38 -13.17 -2.11
CA GLY A 54 3.58 -12.34 -1.99
C GLY A 54 3.61 -11.13 -2.93
N PRO A 55 4.79 -10.50 -3.12
CA PRO A 55 4.94 -9.32 -3.96
C PRO A 55 4.79 -9.66 -5.45
N LEU A 56 4.46 -8.64 -6.25
CA LEU A 56 4.31 -8.79 -7.71
C LEU A 56 5.64 -8.95 -8.44
N TYR A 57 6.73 -8.50 -7.82
CA TYR A 57 8.09 -8.63 -8.31
C TYR A 57 9.02 -8.91 -7.14
N SER A 58 10.16 -9.50 -7.44
CA SER A 58 11.27 -9.65 -6.50
C SER A 58 12.44 -8.81 -6.98
N ASN A 59 13.45 -8.72 -6.12
CA ASN A 59 14.71 -8.07 -6.45
C ASN A 59 15.35 -8.60 -7.74
N ASN A 60 15.28 -9.92 -7.93
CA ASN A 60 15.92 -10.62 -9.03
C ASN A 60 15.09 -10.57 -10.32
N SER A 61 13.79 -10.25 -10.24
CA SER A 61 12.91 -10.19 -11.40
C SER A 61 12.79 -8.79 -12.02
N CYS A 62 13.34 -7.77 -11.37
CA CYS A 62 13.24 -6.38 -11.82
C CYS A 62 14.65 -5.80 -12.06
N PRO A 63 15.20 -5.88 -13.29
CA PRO A 63 16.57 -5.46 -13.57
C PRO A 63 16.78 -3.94 -13.46
N VAL A 64 15.70 -3.16 -13.42
CA VAL A 64 15.73 -1.70 -13.25
C VAL A 64 15.67 -1.27 -11.79
N LEU A 65 15.57 -2.22 -10.85
CA LEU A 65 15.55 -1.91 -9.43
C LEU A 65 16.93 -1.35 -9.00
N THR A 66 16.94 -0.11 -8.51
CA THR A 66 18.18 0.56 -8.13
C THR A 66 18.70 0.07 -6.78
N HIS A 67 20.00 0.25 -6.52
CA HIS A 67 20.61 -0.08 -5.23
C HIS A 67 19.86 0.56 -4.04
N MET A 68 19.40 1.81 -4.19
CA MET A 68 18.67 2.52 -3.13
C MET A 68 17.31 1.87 -2.78
N GLN A 69 16.73 1.10 -3.70
CA GLN A 69 15.46 0.39 -3.52
C GLN A 69 15.65 -1.09 -3.17
N ASN A 70 16.88 -1.60 -3.30
CA ASN A 70 17.22 -3.01 -3.11
C ASN A 70 17.44 -3.35 -1.62
N CYS A 71 16.40 -3.29 -0.79
CA CYS A 71 16.52 -3.56 0.65
C CYS A 71 17.13 -4.93 0.96
N GLN A 72 16.68 -5.98 0.27
CA GLN A 72 17.15 -7.35 0.49
C GLN A 72 18.63 -7.51 0.11
N GLY A 73 19.03 -7.00 -1.05
CA GLY A 73 20.44 -6.98 -1.49
C GLY A 73 21.32 -6.07 -0.63
N ASN A 74 20.74 -5.08 0.05
CA ASN A 74 21.42 -4.24 1.05
C ASN A 74 21.47 -4.87 2.45
N GLY A 75 21.09 -6.14 2.59
CA GLY A 75 21.27 -6.92 3.83
C GLY A 75 20.12 -6.84 4.84
N ARG A 76 18.93 -6.35 4.44
CA ARG A 76 17.75 -6.42 5.31
C ARG A 76 17.36 -7.89 5.57
N PRO A 77 17.26 -8.33 6.84
CA PRO A 77 17.06 -9.75 7.16
C PRO A 77 15.60 -10.20 7.10
N ASP A 78 14.65 -9.30 7.35
CA ASP A 78 13.21 -9.57 7.28
C ASP A 78 12.67 -9.33 5.87
N LYS A 79 11.68 -10.11 5.44
CA LYS A 79 11.05 -10.02 4.10
C LYS A 79 9.52 -9.88 4.13
N GLU A 80 8.91 -10.12 5.28
CA GLU A 80 7.45 -10.18 5.44
C GLU A 80 6.75 -8.86 5.10
N TYR A 81 7.46 -7.72 5.15
CA TYR A 81 6.93 -6.42 4.74
C TYR A 81 6.49 -6.38 3.26
N GLU A 82 7.06 -7.23 2.39
CA GLU A 82 6.73 -7.30 0.96
C GLU A 82 5.38 -8.00 0.70
N ASN A 83 4.83 -8.69 1.69
CA ASN A 83 3.64 -9.51 1.55
C ASN A 83 2.35 -8.77 1.97
N TRP A 84 2.42 -7.50 2.33
CA TRP A 84 1.25 -6.72 2.70
C TRP A 84 0.67 -5.96 1.50
N ARG A 85 -0.66 -5.98 1.35
CA ARG A 85 -1.37 -5.23 0.31
C ARG A 85 -2.42 -4.30 0.89
N TRP A 86 -2.72 -3.25 0.13
CA TRP A 86 -3.77 -2.28 0.42
C TRP A 86 -5.09 -2.87 -0.05
N LYS A 87 -6.07 -3.02 0.85
CA LYS A 87 -7.42 -3.49 0.50
C LYS A 87 -8.45 -2.42 0.91
N PRO A 88 -9.06 -1.72 -0.06
CA PRO A 88 -10.21 -0.86 0.22
C PRO A 88 -11.33 -1.62 0.91
N GLU A 89 -12.06 -0.95 1.80
CA GLU A 89 -13.10 -1.62 2.59
C GLU A 89 -14.33 -1.99 1.74
N ARG A 90 -14.69 -1.14 0.79
CA ARG A 90 -15.95 -1.24 0.03
C ARG A 90 -15.83 -1.94 -1.33
N CYS A 91 -14.63 -2.32 -1.74
CA CYS A 91 -14.40 -2.92 -3.05
C CYS A 91 -13.18 -3.85 -3.07
N ASN A 92 -13.18 -4.78 -4.03
CA ASN A 92 -12.06 -5.69 -4.26
C ASN A 92 -11.27 -5.23 -5.47
N LEU A 93 -10.02 -4.81 -5.24
CA LEU A 93 -9.09 -4.54 -6.34
C LEU A 93 -8.59 -5.86 -6.93
N PRO A 94 -8.64 -6.03 -8.27
CA PRO A 94 -8.03 -7.18 -8.91
C PRO A 94 -6.51 -7.15 -8.69
N ARG A 95 -5.88 -8.33 -8.66
CA ARG A 95 -4.43 -8.40 -8.66
C ARG A 95 -3.90 -7.78 -9.95
N PHE A 96 -2.81 -7.02 -9.84
CA PHE A 96 -2.21 -6.32 -10.96
C PHE A 96 -1.81 -7.30 -12.08
N ASP A 97 -2.20 -6.95 -13.30
CA ASP A 97 -1.86 -7.67 -14.52
C ASP A 97 -1.14 -6.71 -15.48
N PRO A 98 0.18 -6.88 -15.68
CA PRO A 98 0.95 -5.97 -16.52
C PRO A 98 0.50 -6.00 -17.98
N LYS A 99 0.00 -7.14 -18.50
CA LYS A 99 -0.44 -7.23 -19.89
C LYS A 99 -1.70 -6.41 -20.12
N LYS A 100 -2.65 -6.47 -19.18
CA LYS A 100 -3.86 -5.62 -19.23
C LYS A 100 -3.49 -4.15 -19.21
N LEU A 101 -2.56 -3.74 -18.34
CA LEU A 101 -2.09 -2.35 -18.31
C LEU A 101 -1.47 -1.95 -19.66
N MET A 102 -0.57 -2.77 -20.20
CA MET A 102 0.11 -2.47 -21.46
C MET A 102 -0.87 -2.33 -22.62
N ASN A 103 -1.87 -3.21 -22.70
CA ASN A 103 -2.93 -3.11 -23.73
C ASN A 103 -3.68 -1.77 -23.63
N VAL A 104 -4.03 -1.34 -22.41
CA VAL A 104 -4.72 -0.05 -22.21
C VAL A 104 -3.83 1.13 -22.61
N ILE A 105 -2.53 1.10 -22.28
CA ILE A 105 -1.62 2.20 -22.60
C ILE A 105 -1.29 2.22 -24.09
N SER A 106 -1.15 1.06 -24.74
CA SER A 106 -0.88 0.99 -26.18
C SER A 106 -2.03 1.50 -27.04
N ASP A 107 -3.27 1.46 -26.53
CA ASP A 107 -4.43 1.99 -27.24
C ASP A 107 -4.52 3.54 -27.18
N ILE A 108 -3.69 4.18 -26.34
CA ILE A 108 -3.69 5.63 -26.09
C ILE A 108 -2.53 6.35 -26.79
N ILE A 109 -1.48 5.62 -27.20
CA ILE A 109 -0.28 6.14 -27.88
C ILE A 109 -0.38 5.89 -29.38
#